data_AF-A0A975MGG9-F1
#
_entry.id   AF-A0A975MGG9-F1
#
_cell.length_a   1.000
_cell.length_b   1.000
_cell.length_c   1.000
_cell.angle_alpha   90.00
_cell.angle_beta   90.00
_cell.angle_gamma   90.00
#
_symmetry.space_group_name_H-M   'P 1'
#
loop_
_entity.id
_entity.type
_entity.pdbx_description
1 polymer ?
#
loop_
_entity_poly.entity_id
_entity_poly.type
_entity_poly.pdbx_seq_one_letter_code
_entity_poly.pdbx_strand_id
1 'polypeptide(L)'
;MTSRPTVRRLTLVPLVVLALWLPLLPVTAQAADAPSSGSTFSATPPGARSAVVRDLRRALRAADANRRIPAGTEPGRVDLVGDTRTLSPACTADPGETRHRICARGRTGSDHTVVVLGNSKMAMWLAGLEYHARREGVRLVPFIKYGCAPYMFEMWRKGSPWPECSNWRDWALRKIKRMKPDLVVTAAHTWLEFEGPNGGQMPKGRAWDRTWQTGVERTARRLGRSADRVVVLGDALTRRDNPGDCARRPGPTMRLCEVTMVGRTRQLLRLTERGATSGGAEFLDMNAFTCIEDRCPIVAGGSYVFRDKWGHLTATYSRQISRAFATSIGLRR
;
A
#
# COMPACT_ATOMS: atom_id res chain seq x y z
N MET A 1 -48.34 -74.21 -27.30
CA MET A 1 -47.85 -75.16 -26.28
C MET A 1 -46.49 -74.68 -25.81
N THR A 2 -46.42 -73.66 -24.94
CA THR A 2 -46.17 -73.77 -23.48
C THR A 2 -44.87 -74.47 -23.12
N SER A 3 -43.80 -73.71 -22.88
CA SER A 3 -42.77 -74.07 -21.90
C SER A 3 -42.45 -72.83 -21.04
N ARG A 4 -42.67 -72.97 -19.73
CA ARG A 4 -42.38 -71.95 -18.71
C ARG A 4 -40.89 -72.03 -18.34
N PRO A 5 -40.21 -70.91 -18.04
CA PRO A 5 -38.84 -70.96 -17.56
C PRO A 5 -38.79 -71.35 -16.07
N THR A 6 -37.86 -72.23 -15.76
CA THR A 6 -37.55 -72.77 -14.42
C THR A 6 -36.83 -71.72 -13.57
N VAL A 7 -37.42 -71.32 -12.45
CA VAL A 7 -36.79 -70.46 -11.45
C VAL A 7 -35.90 -71.33 -10.56
N ARG A 8 -34.57 -71.19 -10.67
CA ARG A 8 -33.60 -71.78 -9.74
C ARG A 8 -33.71 -71.09 -8.38
N ARG A 9 -34.03 -71.86 -7.33
CA ARG A 9 -33.95 -71.41 -5.94
C ARG A 9 -32.47 -71.25 -5.55
N LEU A 10 -32.07 -70.04 -5.17
CA LEU A 10 -30.79 -69.79 -4.50
C LEU A 10 -30.91 -70.21 -3.03
N THR A 11 -30.11 -71.19 -2.61
CA THR A 11 -29.89 -71.54 -1.22
C THR A 11 -28.91 -70.53 -0.61
N LEU A 12 -29.37 -69.70 0.32
CA LEU A 12 -28.53 -68.81 1.12
C LEU A 12 -27.82 -69.64 2.19
N VAL A 13 -26.50 -69.75 2.10
CA VAL A 13 -25.65 -70.26 3.18
C VAL A 13 -25.39 -69.11 4.15
N PRO A 14 -25.66 -69.25 5.46
CA PRO A 14 -25.39 -68.19 6.42
C PRO A 14 -23.88 -68.10 6.65
N LEU A 15 -23.27 -66.99 6.21
CA LEU A 15 -21.92 -66.61 6.61
C LEU A 15 -21.97 -66.14 8.06
N VAL A 16 -21.45 -66.96 8.97
CA VAL A 16 -21.16 -66.57 10.35
C VAL A 16 -19.96 -65.62 10.30
N VAL A 17 -20.22 -64.31 10.38
CA VAL A 17 -19.18 -63.30 10.58
C VAL A 17 -18.87 -63.25 12.07
N LEU A 18 -17.74 -63.84 12.48
CA LEU A 18 -17.18 -63.60 13.80
C LEU A 18 -16.76 -62.12 13.90
N ALA A 19 -17.54 -61.33 14.64
CA ALA A 19 -17.17 -59.98 15.03
C ALA A 19 -16.05 -60.06 16.09
N LEU A 20 -14.80 -59.99 15.65
CA LEU A 20 -13.66 -59.75 16.53
C LEU A 20 -13.78 -58.32 17.09
N TRP A 21 -14.19 -58.23 18.35
CA TRP A 21 -14.11 -56.99 19.14
C TRP A 21 -12.65 -56.70 19.46
N LEU A 22 -12.01 -55.90 18.60
CA LEU A 22 -10.77 -55.22 18.96
C LEU A 22 -11.12 -54.00 19.83
N PRO A 23 -10.54 -53.86 21.04
CA PRO A 23 -10.72 -52.65 21.83
C PRO A 23 -10.07 -51.47 21.08
N LEU A 24 -10.89 -50.46 20.76
CA LEU A 24 -10.40 -49.16 20.33
C LEU A 24 -9.66 -48.50 21.50
N LEU A 25 -8.35 -48.67 21.55
CA LEU A 25 -7.50 -47.81 22.35
C LEU A 25 -7.58 -46.39 21.78
N PRO A 26 -7.82 -45.36 22.60
CA PRO A 26 -7.78 -43.99 22.13
C PRO A 26 -6.35 -43.69 21.69
N VAL A 27 -6.13 -43.60 20.38
CA VAL A 27 -4.93 -42.97 19.83
C VAL A 27 -5.06 -41.49 20.17
N THR A 28 -4.47 -41.10 21.30
CA THR A 28 -4.15 -39.71 21.56
C THR A 28 -3.14 -39.30 20.49
N ALA A 29 -3.64 -38.66 19.43
CA ALA A 29 -2.79 -37.94 18.50
C ALA A 29 -2.13 -36.82 19.30
N GLN A 30 -0.92 -37.08 19.79
CA GLN A 30 -0.02 -36.05 20.25
C GLN A 30 0.20 -35.14 19.04
N ALA A 31 -0.50 -34.00 19.02
CA ALA A 31 -0.18 -32.94 18.08
C ALA A 31 1.29 -32.61 18.33
N ALA A 32 2.15 -32.98 17.37
CA ALA A 32 3.51 -32.49 17.36
C ALA A 32 3.41 -30.96 17.34
N ASP A 33 3.86 -30.34 18.41
CA ASP A 33 3.97 -28.89 18.53
C ASP A 33 4.79 -28.40 17.34
N ALA A 34 4.09 -27.84 16.35
CA ALA A 34 4.72 -27.04 15.32
C ALA A 34 5.47 -25.92 16.08
N PRO A 35 6.75 -25.65 15.77
CA PRO A 35 7.41 -24.49 16.33
C PRO A 35 6.60 -23.29 15.87
N SER A 36 5.87 -22.68 16.81
CA SER A 36 5.34 -21.35 16.64
C SER A 36 6.57 -20.45 16.61
N SER A 37 7.13 -20.27 15.41
CA SER A 37 7.96 -19.12 15.11
C SER A 37 7.05 -17.90 15.19
N GLY A 38 6.74 -17.52 16.44
CA GLY A 38 6.28 -16.21 16.82
C GLY A 38 7.38 -15.24 16.42
N SER A 39 7.28 -14.78 15.18
CA SER A 39 8.02 -13.62 14.72
C SER A 39 7.56 -12.46 15.60
N THR A 40 8.31 -12.21 16.66
CA THR A 40 8.19 -11.03 17.49
C THR A 40 8.64 -9.89 16.60
N PHE A 41 7.67 -9.28 15.92
CA PHE A 41 7.92 -8.15 15.04
C PHE A 41 8.53 -7.02 15.86
N SER A 42 9.75 -6.65 15.48
CA SER A 42 10.49 -5.58 16.12
C SER A 42 9.71 -4.28 15.99
N ALA A 43 9.15 -3.82 17.11
CA ALA A 43 8.50 -2.52 17.21
C ALA A 43 9.43 -1.43 16.67
N THR A 44 8.87 -0.47 15.93
CA THR A 44 9.61 0.74 15.52
C THR A 44 10.27 1.35 16.77
N PRO A 45 11.60 1.65 16.76
CA PRO A 45 12.27 2.42 17.80
C PRO A 45 11.41 3.65 18.20
N PRO A 46 11.00 3.76 19.47
CA PRO A 46 10.01 4.74 19.93
C PRO A 46 10.33 6.21 19.56
N GLY A 47 11.61 6.55 19.35
CA GLY A 47 12.10 7.92 19.19
C GLY A 47 11.80 8.61 17.85
N ALA A 48 11.82 7.90 16.71
CA ALA A 48 11.71 8.57 15.41
C ALA A 48 10.28 8.96 15.05
N ARG A 49 9.31 8.04 15.28
CA ARG A 49 7.88 8.32 15.08
C ARG A 49 7.36 9.34 16.11
N SER A 50 7.88 9.32 17.33
CA SER A 50 7.48 10.30 18.35
C SER A 50 7.87 11.74 17.97
N ALA A 51 8.97 11.96 17.25
CA ALA A 51 9.34 13.29 16.76
C ALA A 51 8.31 13.84 15.76
N VAL A 52 7.93 13.04 14.75
CA VAL A 52 6.90 13.42 13.77
C VAL A 52 5.57 13.74 14.48
N VAL A 53 5.16 12.92 15.44
CA VAL A 53 3.93 13.16 16.23
C VAL A 53 4.01 14.46 17.04
N ARG A 54 5.17 14.79 17.63
CA ARG A 54 5.36 16.07 18.34
C ARG A 54 5.22 17.26 17.40
N ASP A 55 5.78 17.18 16.20
CA ASP A 55 5.71 18.24 15.19
C ASP A 55 4.27 18.46 14.69
N LEU A 56 3.54 17.38 14.43
CA LEU A 56 2.12 17.46 14.05
C LEU A 56 1.28 18.07 15.17
N ARG A 57 1.45 17.65 16.43
CA ARG A 57 0.74 18.23 17.58
C ARG A 57 1.05 19.72 17.75
N ARG A 58 2.30 20.14 17.55
CA ARG A 58 2.68 21.56 17.58
C ARG A 58 1.99 22.35 16.47
N ALA A 59 1.96 21.81 15.27
CA ALA A 59 1.30 22.42 14.14
C ALA A 59 -0.21 22.57 14.35
N LEU A 60 -0.87 21.56 14.91
CA LEU A 60 -2.29 21.62 15.23
C LEU A 60 -2.62 22.64 16.32
N ARG A 61 -1.76 22.81 17.33
CA ARG A 61 -1.91 23.94 18.29
C ARG A 61 -1.78 25.31 17.61
N ALA A 62 -0.91 25.43 16.61
CA ALA A 62 -0.80 26.67 15.83
C ALA A 62 -2.04 26.90 14.95
N ALA A 63 -2.65 25.84 14.42
CA ALA A 63 -3.93 25.90 13.74
C ALA A 63 -5.07 26.27 14.71
N ASP A 64 -5.07 25.74 15.93
CA ASP A 64 -6.03 26.09 16.98
C ASP A 64 -5.99 27.57 17.34
N ALA A 65 -4.79 28.15 17.41
CA ALA A 65 -4.59 29.57 17.62
C ALA A 65 -4.69 30.42 16.32
N ASN A 66 -5.16 29.85 15.20
CA ASN A 66 -5.27 30.49 13.88
C ASN A 66 -4.02 31.30 13.47
N ARG A 67 -2.83 30.77 13.79
CA ARG A 67 -1.58 31.47 13.50
C ARG A 67 -1.34 31.56 11.99
N ARG A 68 -0.66 32.62 11.54
CA ARG A 68 -0.12 32.70 10.18
C ARG A 68 0.84 31.53 9.94
N ILE A 69 0.95 31.09 8.69
CA ILE A 69 1.97 30.13 8.29
C ILE A 69 3.35 30.77 8.55
N PRO A 70 4.30 30.08 9.24
CA PRO A 70 5.62 30.64 9.51
C PRO A 70 6.37 31.03 8.23
N ALA A 71 7.02 32.20 8.23
CA ALA A 71 7.67 32.75 7.04
C ALA A 71 8.83 31.87 6.52
N GLY A 72 9.54 31.16 7.40
CA GLY A 72 10.63 30.23 7.06
C GLY A 72 10.18 28.78 6.82
N THR A 73 8.94 28.59 6.35
CA THR A 73 8.46 27.24 6.00
C THR A 73 9.03 26.81 4.66
N GLU A 74 9.57 25.59 4.58
CA GLU A 74 10.17 25.02 3.36
C GLU A 74 9.28 23.96 2.69
N PRO A 75 9.30 23.82 1.35
CA PRO A 75 9.85 24.78 0.40
C PRO A 75 9.08 26.11 0.47
N GLY A 76 9.63 27.18 -0.09
CA GLY A 76 8.88 28.43 -0.26
C GLY A 76 7.51 28.19 -0.92
N ARG A 77 6.48 28.93 -0.50
CA ARG A 77 5.09 28.71 -0.95
C ARG A 77 4.92 28.70 -2.48
N VAL A 78 5.74 29.46 -3.19
CA VAL A 78 5.71 29.56 -4.66
C VAL A 78 6.23 28.28 -5.33
N ASP A 79 7.14 27.58 -4.67
CA ASP A 79 7.80 26.38 -5.20
C ASP A 79 7.06 25.09 -4.86
N LEU A 80 5.98 25.16 -4.07
CA LEU A 80 5.28 24.00 -3.53
C LEU A 80 4.98 22.93 -4.57
N VAL A 81 4.35 23.31 -5.68
CA VAL A 81 3.94 22.36 -6.73
C VAL A 81 5.16 21.66 -7.36
N GLY A 82 6.26 22.39 -7.49
CA GLY A 82 7.52 21.92 -8.06
C GLY A 82 8.38 21.10 -7.10
N ASP A 83 8.13 21.16 -5.79
CA ASP A 83 8.87 20.39 -4.79
C ASP A 83 8.47 18.91 -4.79
N THR A 84 8.92 18.20 -5.82
CA THR A 84 8.67 16.78 -6.05
C THR A 84 9.96 16.07 -6.44
N ARG A 85 10.09 14.81 -6.02
CA ARG A 85 11.17 13.94 -6.48
C ARG A 85 10.75 13.26 -7.78
N THR A 86 11.03 13.92 -8.91
CA THR A 86 10.72 13.38 -10.25
C THR A 86 11.82 12.46 -10.74
N LEU A 87 11.50 11.19 -10.96
CA LEU A 87 12.37 10.27 -11.68
C LEU A 87 12.46 10.69 -13.16
N SER A 88 13.61 10.47 -13.81
CA SER A 88 13.72 10.72 -15.26
C SER A 88 12.66 9.93 -16.03
N PRO A 89 12.09 10.44 -17.12
CA PRO A 89 10.98 9.79 -17.84
C PRO A 89 11.25 8.32 -18.18
N ALA A 90 12.47 7.98 -18.63
CA ALA A 90 12.86 6.60 -18.92
C ALA A 90 12.74 5.61 -17.73
N CYS A 91 12.66 6.11 -16.49
CA CYS A 91 12.62 5.33 -15.25
C CYS A 91 11.20 5.18 -14.67
N THR A 92 10.20 5.72 -15.35
CA THR A 92 8.78 5.65 -15.00
C THR A 92 7.99 5.25 -16.23
N ALA A 93 6.73 4.84 -16.02
CA ALA A 93 5.79 4.68 -17.12
C ALA A 93 4.70 5.76 -17.04
N ASP A 94 4.47 6.45 -18.14
CA ASP A 94 3.43 7.44 -18.36
C ASP A 94 2.22 6.83 -19.11
N PRO A 95 1.12 7.57 -19.32
CA PRO A 95 -0.02 7.06 -20.10
C PRO A 95 0.41 6.51 -21.47
N GLY A 96 -0.15 5.36 -21.87
CA GLY A 96 0.26 4.63 -23.08
C GLY A 96 1.43 3.65 -22.90
N GLU A 97 2.27 3.82 -21.87
CA GLU A 97 3.43 2.95 -21.67
C GLU A 97 3.12 1.73 -20.80
N THR A 98 3.64 0.56 -21.16
CA THR A 98 3.39 -0.71 -20.44
C THR A 98 4.62 -1.23 -19.70
N ARG A 99 5.75 -0.50 -19.74
CA ARG A 99 7.03 -0.86 -19.12
C ARG A 99 7.94 0.36 -19.09
N HIS A 100 9.01 0.30 -18.31
CA HIS A 100 10.06 1.34 -18.30
C HIS A 100 11.45 0.74 -18.03
N ARG A 101 12.50 1.54 -18.13
CA ARG A 101 13.86 1.11 -17.75
C ARG A 101 13.91 0.93 -16.23
N ILE A 102 14.59 -0.13 -15.78
CA ILE A 102 14.83 -0.34 -14.35
C ILE A 102 15.96 0.58 -13.91
N CYS A 103 15.66 1.48 -12.99
CA CYS A 103 16.58 2.53 -12.57
C CYS A 103 16.86 2.42 -11.07
N ALA A 104 17.76 1.52 -10.69
CA ALA A 104 18.16 1.35 -9.30
C ALA A 104 18.77 2.65 -8.71
N ARG A 105 18.64 2.78 -7.39
CA ARG A 105 19.06 3.90 -6.55
C ARG A 105 19.74 3.36 -5.29
N GLY A 106 20.36 4.24 -4.51
CA GLY A 106 21.15 3.81 -3.35
C GLY A 106 22.43 3.10 -3.81
N ARG A 107 22.79 2.01 -3.12
CA ARG A 107 23.93 1.17 -3.49
C ARG A 107 23.49 0.09 -4.46
N THR A 108 23.68 0.34 -5.76
CA THR A 108 23.16 -0.52 -6.83
C THR A 108 23.74 -1.94 -6.84
N GLY A 109 24.94 -2.15 -6.31
CA GLY A 109 25.56 -3.48 -6.13
C GLY A 109 25.26 -4.15 -4.80
N SER A 110 24.30 -3.65 -4.00
CA SER A 110 23.89 -4.31 -2.75
C SER A 110 23.03 -5.55 -3.04
N ASP A 111 23.28 -6.63 -2.29
CA ASP A 111 22.41 -7.81 -2.29
C ASP A 111 21.06 -7.51 -1.64
N HIS A 112 21.04 -6.67 -0.59
CA HIS A 112 19.78 -6.19 -0.02
C HIS A 112 19.09 -5.24 -0.98
N THR A 113 17.98 -5.70 -1.53
CA THR A 113 17.18 -5.07 -2.55
C THR A 113 15.81 -4.71 -2.00
N VAL A 114 15.48 -3.42 -2.08
CA VAL A 114 14.16 -2.91 -1.75
C VAL A 114 13.48 -2.44 -3.01
N VAL A 115 12.32 -3.01 -3.31
CA VAL A 115 11.47 -2.55 -4.41
C VAL A 115 10.42 -1.59 -3.87
N VAL A 116 10.20 -0.49 -4.59
CA VAL A 116 8.99 0.32 -4.40
C VAL A 116 8.09 0.21 -5.62
N LEU A 117 6.81 -0.05 -5.40
CA LEU A 117 5.84 -0.34 -6.46
C LEU A 117 4.60 0.56 -6.32
N GLY A 118 4.25 1.30 -7.38
CA GLY A 118 3.00 2.06 -7.36
C GLY A 118 2.92 3.19 -8.38
N ASN A 119 2.16 4.22 -8.03
CA ASN A 119 1.97 5.44 -8.82
C ASN A 119 2.62 6.65 -8.14
N SER A 120 2.11 7.86 -8.43
CA SER A 120 2.58 9.12 -7.81
C SER A 120 2.53 9.10 -6.28
N LYS A 121 1.66 8.29 -5.69
CA LYS A 121 1.47 8.17 -4.23
C LYS A 121 2.48 7.23 -3.59
N MET A 122 3.09 6.34 -4.37
CA MET A 122 4.35 5.70 -3.98
C MET A 122 5.53 6.64 -4.27
N ALA A 123 5.52 7.32 -5.42
CA ALA A 123 6.62 8.16 -5.87
C ALA A 123 6.91 9.35 -4.93
N MET A 124 5.90 9.92 -4.27
CA MET A 124 6.09 11.05 -3.34
C MET A 124 6.99 10.70 -2.14
N TRP A 125 7.13 9.42 -1.82
CA TRP A 125 8.01 8.96 -0.74
C TRP A 125 9.46 8.74 -1.18
N LEU A 126 9.76 8.80 -2.48
CA LEU A 126 11.08 8.52 -3.02
C LEU A 126 12.16 9.47 -2.52
N ALA A 127 11.82 10.74 -2.25
CA ALA A 127 12.79 11.70 -1.74
C ALA A 127 13.41 11.21 -0.42
N GLY A 128 12.59 10.76 0.51
CA GLY A 128 13.04 10.17 1.77
C GLY A 128 13.66 8.79 1.62
N LEU A 129 13.05 7.90 0.82
CA LEU A 129 13.55 6.54 0.63
C LEU A 129 14.91 6.49 -0.06
N GLU A 130 15.14 7.30 -1.09
CA GLU A 130 16.45 7.38 -1.76
C GLU A 130 17.54 7.92 -0.83
N TYR A 131 17.20 8.86 0.06
CA TYR A 131 18.12 9.39 1.06
C TYR A 131 18.61 8.28 1.99
N HIS A 132 17.70 7.48 2.57
CA HIS A 132 18.09 6.34 3.42
C HIS A 132 18.70 5.21 2.63
N ALA A 133 18.25 4.94 1.40
CA ALA A 133 18.81 3.87 0.60
C ALA A 133 20.32 4.02 0.35
N ARG A 134 20.79 5.27 0.17
CA ARG A 134 22.22 5.58 0.06
C ARG A 134 22.95 5.37 1.38
N ARG A 135 22.37 5.80 2.50
CA ARG A 135 22.98 5.74 3.83
C ARG A 135 23.07 4.31 4.38
N GLU A 136 22.01 3.54 4.22
CA GLU A 136 21.89 2.16 4.68
C GLU A 136 22.53 1.17 3.66
N GLY A 137 22.99 1.69 2.52
CA GLY A 137 23.65 0.89 1.49
C GLY A 137 22.73 -0.18 0.91
N VAL A 138 21.46 0.13 0.66
CA VAL A 138 20.51 -0.79 0.03
C VAL A 138 20.30 -0.45 -1.44
N ARG A 139 19.97 -1.46 -2.24
CA ARG A 139 19.60 -1.31 -3.65
C ARG A 139 18.11 -1.00 -3.73
N LEU A 140 17.75 0.28 -3.89
CA LEU A 140 16.36 0.69 -4.03
C LEU A 140 15.93 0.65 -5.51
N VAL A 141 14.87 -0.07 -5.85
CA VAL A 141 14.40 -0.24 -7.23
C VAL A 141 12.95 0.25 -7.39
N PRO A 142 12.74 1.44 -7.98
CA PRO A 142 11.40 1.95 -8.23
C PRO A 142 10.75 1.35 -9.46
N PHE A 143 9.52 0.88 -9.29
CA PHE A 143 8.55 0.55 -10.33
C PHE A 143 7.38 1.51 -10.20
N ILE A 144 7.39 2.59 -10.98
CA ILE A 144 6.40 3.66 -10.91
C ILE A 144 5.68 3.81 -12.24
N LYS A 145 4.35 3.71 -12.21
CA LYS A 145 3.49 4.13 -13.32
C LYS A 145 2.52 5.19 -12.83
N TYR A 146 2.66 6.42 -13.34
CA TYR A 146 1.78 7.50 -12.93
C TYR A 146 0.33 7.22 -13.35
N GLY A 147 -0.61 7.47 -12.44
CA GLY A 147 -2.03 7.21 -12.63
C GLY A 147 -2.49 5.76 -12.41
N CYS A 148 -1.61 4.75 -12.35
CA CYS A 148 -2.03 3.34 -12.21
C CYS A 148 -1.79 2.76 -10.82
N ALA A 149 -2.85 2.25 -10.18
CA ALA A 149 -2.70 1.45 -8.97
C ALA A 149 -1.93 0.14 -9.28
N PRO A 150 -1.03 -0.30 -8.39
CA PRO A 150 -0.31 -1.56 -8.55
C PRO A 150 -1.16 -2.77 -8.18
N TYR A 151 -2.42 -2.57 -7.78
CA TYR A 151 -3.30 -3.61 -7.27
C TYR A 151 -4.03 -4.36 -8.39
N MET A 152 -4.21 -5.66 -8.23
CA MET A 152 -4.78 -6.58 -9.22
C MET A 152 -6.29 -6.39 -9.37
N PHE A 153 -6.70 -5.30 -10.01
CA PHE A 153 -8.02 -5.07 -10.57
C PHE A 153 -7.87 -4.34 -11.92
N GLU A 154 -8.93 -4.35 -12.73
CA GLU A 154 -8.97 -3.60 -13.97
C GLU A 154 -9.18 -2.12 -13.69
N MET A 155 -8.31 -1.28 -14.24
CA MET A 155 -8.45 0.17 -14.15
C MET A 155 -9.17 0.68 -15.38
N TRP A 156 -9.92 1.76 -15.21
CA TRP A 156 -10.68 2.42 -16.26
C TRP A 156 -10.20 3.86 -16.34
N ARG A 157 -10.23 4.48 -17.53
CA ARG A 157 -9.85 5.90 -17.71
C ARG A 157 -10.63 6.50 -18.85
N LYS A 158 -11.37 7.59 -18.55
CA LYS A 158 -12.43 8.11 -19.45
C LYS A 158 -13.36 6.97 -19.91
N GLY A 159 -13.36 5.96 -19.04
CA GLY A 159 -14.20 4.81 -18.98
C GLY A 159 -13.98 3.70 -19.97
N SER A 160 -12.99 3.80 -20.82
CA SER A 160 -12.53 2.58 -21.42
C SER A 160 -11.72 1.83 -20.36
N PRO A 161 -11.70 0.49 -20.38
CA PRO A 161 -10.63 -0.26 -19.74
C PRO A 161 -9.28 0.38 -20.08
N TRP A 162 -8.38 0.42 -19.11
CA TRP A 162 -7.07 1.06 -19.20
C TRP A 162 -5.98 -0.03 -19.17
N PRO A 163 -5.86 -0.84 -20.24
CA PRO A 163 -5.08 -2.08 -20.24
C PRO A 163 -3.58 -1.85 -20.04
N GLU A 164 -3.06 -0.65 -20.30
CA GLU A 164 -1.66 -0.38 -19.98
C GLU A 164 -1.36 -0.43 -18.47
N CYS A 165 -2.35 -0.20 -17.59
CA CYS A 165 -2.16 -0.38 -16.15
C CYS A 165 -1.95 -1.85 -15.80
N SER A 166 -2.78 -2.76 -16.36
CA SER A 166 -2.63 -4.20 -16.13
C SER A 166 -1.36 -4.75 -16.79
N ASN A 167 -1.08 -4.35 -18.03
CA ASN A 167 0.13 -4.76 -18.75
C ASN A 167 1.42 -4.33 -18.01
N TRP A 168 1.45 -3.09 -17.50
CA TRP A 168 2.56 -2.60 -16.68
C TRP A 168 2.68 -3.36 -15.37
N ARG A 169 1.57 -3.59 -14.66
CA ARG A 169 1.57 -4.33 -13.41
C ARG A 169 2.12 -5.74 -13.62
N ASP A 170 1.70 -6.42 -14.67
CA ASP A 170 2.20 -7.77 -14.98
C ASP A 170 3.69 -7.78 -15.34
N TRP A 171 4.15 -6.77 -16.10
CA TRP A 171 5.57 -6.58 -16.36
C TRP A 171 6.37 -6.36 -15.06
N ALA A 172 5.90 -5.47 -14.18
CA ALA A 172 6.55 -5.14 -12.92
C ALA A 172 6.61 -6.38 -12.01
N LEU A 173 5.50 -7.09 -11.80
CA LEU A 173 5.44 -8.30 -10.99
C LEU A 173 6.36 -9.41 -11.53
N ARG A 174 6.49 -9.57 -12.86
CA ARG A 174 7.46 -10.51 -13.45
C ARG A 174 8.91 -10.10 -13.17
N LYS A 175 9.24 -8.81 -13.19
CA LYS A 175 10.59 -8.31 -12.88
C LYS A 175 10.89 -8.47 -11.39
N ILE A 176 9.95 -8.15 -10.51
CA ILE A 176 10.05 -8.35 -9.06
C ILE A 176 10.28 -9.82 -8.73
N LYS A 177 9.50 -10.74 -9.31
CA LYS A 177 9.68 -12.19 -9.11
C LYS A 177 11.10 -12.67 -9.45
N ARG A 178 11.70 -12.14 -10.52
CA ARG A 178 13.08 -12.50 -10.89
C ARG A 178 14.13 -11.89 -9.96
N MET A 179 13.83 -10.72 -9.39
CA MET A 179 14.73 -9.97 -8.52
C MET A 179 14.81 -10.55 -7.12
N LYS A 180 13.75 -11.19 -6.62
CA LYS A 180 13.64 -11.74 -5.27
C LYS A 180 14.08 -10.73 -4.18
N PRO A 181 13.46 -9.53 -4.10
CA PRO A 181 13.88 -8.51 -3.14
C PRO A 181 13.57 -8.91 -1.69
N ASP A 182 14.38 -8.43 -0.75
CA ASP A 182 14.15 -8.58 0.70
C ASP A 182 12.86 -7.86 1.13
N LEU A 183 12.57 -6.72 0.49
CA LEU A 183 11.39 -5.90 0.81
C LEU A 183 10.72 -5.35 -0.45
N VAL A 184 9.40 -5.50 -0.52
CA VAL A 184 8.55 -4.72 -1.42
C VAL A 184 7.69 -3.75 -0.62
N VAL A 185 7.82 -2.46 -0.89
CA VAL A 185 6.89 -1.43 -0.40
C VAL A 185 5.97 -1.04 -1.52
N THR A 186 4.65 -1.17 -1.31
CA THR A 186 3.66 -0.83 -2.33
C THR A 186 2.66 0.18 -1.81
N ALA A 187 2.30 1.13 -2.65
CA ALA A 187 1.32 2.15 -2.31
C ALA A 187 0.52 2.55 -3.55
N ALA A 188 -0.77 2.79 -3.33
CA ALA A 188 -1.56 3.61 -4.21
C ALA A 188 -2.67 4.28 -3.42
N HIS A 189 -2.92 5.52 -3.79
CA HIS A 189 -4.23 6.13 -3.59
C HIS A 189 -4.91 6.16 -4.95
N THR A 190 -6.20 5.87 -4.98
CA THR A 190 -7.06 6.19 -6.12
C THR A 190 -8.11 7.18 -5.65
N TRP A 191 -7.95 8.43 -6.06
CA TRP A 191 -9.11 9.27 -6.33
C TRP A 191 -9.80 8.66 -7.54
N LEU A 192 -11.03 8.20 -7.36
CA LEU A 192 -11.84 7.50 -8.35
C LEU A 192 -12.78 8.48 -9.06
N GLU A 193 -12.19 9.45 -9.75
CA GLU A 193 -12.87 10.16 -10.83
C GLU A 193 -12.25 9.73 -12.17
N PHE A 194 -12.12 8.42 -12.37
CA PHE A 194 -12.00 7.89 -13.72
C PHE A 194 -13.39 7.44 -14.13
N GLU A 195 -14.18 8.42 -14.58
CA GLU A 195 -15.51 8.25 -15.15
C GLU A 195 -15.51 7.14 -16.20
N GLY A 196 -16.49 6.25 -16.16
CA GLY A 196 -16.92 5.38 -17.27
C GLY A 196 -17.35 6.18 -18.51
N PRO A 197 -17.31 5.67 -19.76
CA PRO A 197 -17.80 6.38 -20.91
C PRO A 197 -19.29 6.04 -20.92
N ASN A 198 -20.14 7.04 -21.06
CA ASN A 198 -21.57 6.77 -21.22
C ASN A 198 -22.20 5.97 -20.06
N GLY A 199 -21.68 6.07 -18.83
CA GLY A 199 -22.27 5.38 -17.67
C GLY A 199 -21.87 3.92 -17.44
N GLY A 200 -20.82 3.40 -18.09
CA GLY A 200 -20.20 2.13 -17.68
C GLY A 200 -19.62 2.22 -16.25
N GLN A 201 -20.29 1.63 -15.26
CA GLN A 201 -19.91 1.82 -13.86
C GLN A 201 -18.66 1.00 -13.51
N MET A 202 -17.55 1.68 -13.20
CA MET A 202 -16.72 1.23 -12.08
C MET A 202 -17.68 0.89 -10.93
N PRO A 203 -17.57 -0.27 -10.25
CA PRO A 203 -18.48 -0.56 -9.17
C PRO A 203 -18.52 0.65 -8.22
N LYS A 204 -19.70 1.08 -7.79
CA LYS A 204 -19.82 2.18 -6.82
C LYS A 204 -20.09 1.60 -5.44
N GLY A 205 -19.72 2.35 -4.41
CA GLY A 205 -19.91 1.92 -3.02
C GLY A 205 -19.33 0.53 -2.74
N ARG A 206 -20.14 -0.35 -2.13
CA ARG A 206 -19.70 -1.65 -1.61
C ARG A 206 -19.07 -2.58 -2.65
N ALA A 207 -19.53 -2.54 -3.89
CA ALA A 207 -19.01 -3.42 -4.94
C ALA A 207 -17.57 -3.03 -5.32
N TRP A 208 -17.25 -1.74 -5.28
CA TRP A 208 -15.87 -1.29 -5.48
C TRP A 208 -15.01 -1.50 -4.25
N ASP A 209 -15.59 -1.34 -3.06
CA ASP A 209 -14.86 -1.63 -1.82
C ASP A 209 -14.33 -3.06 -1.80
N ARG A 210 -15.15 -4.03 -2.26
CA ARG A 210 -14.71 -5.41 -2.46
C ARG A 210 -13.64 -5.53 -3.54
N THR A 211 -13.86 -4.90 -4.70
CA THR A 211 -12.88 -4.92 -5.82
C THR A 211 -11.51 -4.40 -5.39
N TRP A 212 -11.48 -3.29 -4.65
CA TRP A 212 -10.29 -2.71 -4.08
C TRP A 212 -9.63 -3.67 -3.08
N GLN A 213 -10.37 -4.12 -2.06
CA GLN A 213 -9.83 -5.00 -1.02
C GLN A 213 -9.25 -6.29 -1.62
N THR A 214 -10.00 -6.97 -2.50
CA THR A 214 -9.54 -8.19 -3.19
C THR A 214 -8.37 -7.90 -4.13
N GLY A 215 -8.34 -6.75 -4.78
CA GLY A 215 -7.19 -6.33 -5.59
C GLY A 215 -5.92 -6.16 -4.76
N VAL A 216 -6.02 -5.49 -3.61
CA VAL A 216 -4.90 -5.35 -2.66
C VAL A 216 -4.45 -6.73 -2.16
N GLU A 217 -5.38 -7.57 -1.72
CA GLU A 217 -5.11 -8.93 -1.23
C GLU A 217 -4.40 -9.81 -2.25
N ARG A 218 -4.91 -9.88 -3.49
CA ARG A 218 -4.27 -10.65 -4.56
C ARG A 218 -2.86 -10.17 -4.85
N THR A 219 -2.64 -8.85 -4.78
CA THR A 219 -1.33 -8.24 -5.03
C THR A 219 -0.35 -8.53 -3.91
N ALA A 220 -0.77 -8.35 -2.65
CA ALA A 220 0.02 -8.69 -1.47
C ALA A 220 0.44 -10.16 -1.50
N ARG A 221 -0.50 -11.08 -1.74
CA ARG A 221 -0.21 -12.52 -1.86
C ARG A 221 0.73 -12.84 -3.03
N ARG A 222 0.62 -12.13 -4.16
CA ARG A 222 1.51 -12.32 -5.31
C ARG A 222 2.93 -11.83 -5.02
N LEU A 223 3.07 -10.72 -4.33
CA LEU A 223 4.34 -10.14 -3.91
C LEU A 223 5.02 -10.98 -2.83
N GLY A 224 4.27 -11.51 -1.85
CA GLY A 224 4.81 -12.37 -0.79
C GLY A 224 5.38 -13.71 -1.27
N ARG A 225 5.05 -14.13 -2.50
CA ARG A 225 5.72 -15.28 -3.17
C ARG A 225 7.03 -14.92 -3.86
N SER A 226 7.37 -13.64 -3.87
CA SER A 226 8.47 -13.07 -4.65
C SER A 226 9.44 -12.26 -3.78
N ALA A 227 9.12 -11.99 -2.52
CA ALA A 227 9.88 -11.14 -1.62
C ALA A 227 9.77 -11.66 -0.18
N ASP A 228 10.78 -11.42 0.64
CA ASP A 228 10.78 -11.89 2.03
C ASP A 228 9.74 -11.12 2.87
N ARG A 229 9.59 -9.83 2.59
CA ARG A 229 8.62 -8.95 3.24
C ARG A 229 7.87 -8.07 2.24
N VAL A 230 6.60 -7.82 2.53
CA VAL A 230 5.75 -6.89 1.78
C VAL A 230 5.09 -5.93 2.74
N VAL A 231 5.26 -4.63 2.50
CA VAL A 231 4.59 -3.56 3.24
C VAL A 231 3.66 -2.80 2.30
N VAL A 232 2.37 -2.79 2.61
CA VAL A 232 1.36 -1.98 1.91
C VAL A 232 1.16 -0.68 2.68
N LEU A 233 1.41 0.45 2.03
CA LEU A 233 1.20 1.77 2.62
C LEU A 233 -0.27 2.19 2.47
N GLY A 234 -0.88 2.57 3.58
CA GLY A 234 -2.13 3.31 3.60
C GLY A 234 -1.86 4.79 3.42
N ASP A 235 -1.99 5.29 2.19
CA ASP A 235 -1.94 6.72 1.90
C ASP A 235 -3.29 7.14 1.34
N ALA A 236 -4.08 7.79 2.19
CA ALA A 236 -5.41 8.20 1.84
C ALA A 236 -5.58 9.64 2.28
N LEU A 237 -5.39 10.56 1.37
CA LEU A 237 -5.75 11.96 1.59
C LEU A 237 -6.69 12.34 0.46
N THR A 238 -7.96 11.98 0.65
CA THR A 238 -9.08 12.50 -0.15
C THR A 238 -9.52 13.80 0.52
N ARG A 239 -9.71 14.89 -0.25
CA ARG A 239 -9.89 16.23 0.31
C ARG A 239 -11.04 16.97 -0.34
N ARG A 240 -11.72 17.82 0.44
CA ARG A 240 -12.59 18.87 -0.08
C ARG A 240 -11.78 20.11 -0.52
N ASP A 241 -10.69 20.40 0.20
CA ASP A 241 -9.88 21.60 -0.01
C ASP A 241 -8.50 21.28 -0.60
N ASN A 242 -7.95 22.22 -1.38
CA ASN A 242 -6.60 22.13 -1.95
C ASN A 242 -5.60 22.82 -1.02
N PRO A 243 -4.87 22.10 -0.15
CA PRO A 243 -3.98 22.74 0.81
C PRO A 243 -2.77 23.41 0.15
N GLY A 244 -2.28 22.88 -0.97
CA GLY A 244 -1.21 23.50 -1.76
C GLY A 244 -1.66 24.82 -2.41
N ASP A 245 -2.90 24.90 -2.90
CA ASP A 245 -3.46 26.17 -3.38
C ASP A 245 -3.77 27.10 -2.21
N CYS A 246 -4.31 26.59 -1.11
CA CYS A 246 -4.63 27.38 0.08
C CYS A 246 -3.37 28.10 0.60
N ALA A 247 -2.26 27.38 0.72
CA ALA A 247 -0.98 27.94 1.16
C ALA A 247 -0.45 29.06 0.26
N ARG A 248 -0.89 29.13 -1.00
CA ARG A 248 -0.48 30.12 -2.00
C ARG A 248 -1.42 31.32 -2.12
N ARG A 249 -2.61 31.27 -1.50
CA ARG A 249 -3.55 32.39 -1.50
C ARG A 249 -3.06 33.52 -0.58
N PRO A 250 -3.52 34.77 -0.77
CA PRO A 250 -3.27 35.85 0.18
C PRO A 250 -3.81 35.52 1.58
N GLY A 251 -3.04 35.86 2.62
CA GLY A 251 -3.45 35.67 4.02
C GLY A 251 -3.68 34.23 4.49
N PRO A 252 -2.85 33.23 4.11
CA PRO A 252 -3.08 31.86 4.53
C PRO A 252 -2.72 31.69 6.01
N THR A 253 -3.52 30.89 6.73
CA THR A 253 -3.27 30.54 8.13
C THR A 253 -3.16 29.03 8.31
N MET A 254 -2.57 28.63 9.43
CA MET A 254 -2.48 27.23 9.83
C MET A 254 -3.87 26.58 9.93
N ARG A 255 -4.90 27.33 10.35
CA ARG A 255 -6.30 26.86 10.41
C ARG A 255 -6.94 26.77 9.04
N LEU A 256 -6.82 27.84 8.24
CA LEU A 256 -7.50 27.96 6.95
C LEU A 256 -7.07 26.85 5.98
N CYS A 257 -5.80 26.45 6.04
CA CYS A 257 -5.23 25.43 5.16
C CYS A 257 -5.09 24.05 5.82
N GLU A 258 -5.61 23.88 7.03
CA GLU A 258 -5.72 22.56 7.66
C GLU A 258 -6.66 21.68 6.85
N VAL A 259 -6.33 20.40 6.74
CA VAL A 259 -7.20 19.42 6.07
C VAL A 259 -7.77 18.44 7.07
N THR A 260 -9.07 18.19 6.94
CA THR A 260 -9.74 17.11 7.67
C THR A 260 -9.89 15.87 6.81
N MET A 261 -9.45 14.71 7.32
CA MET A 261 -9.65 13.42 6.68
C MET A 261 -11.14 13.08 6.59
N VAL A 262 -11.63 12.79 5.37
CA VAL A 262 -13.06 12.48 5.15
C VAL A 262 -13.38 11.00 5.35
N GLY A 263 -14.66 10.67 5.57
CA GLY A 263 -15.09 9.30 5.85
C GLY A 263 -14.71 8.27 4.78
N ARG A 264 -14.73 8.67 3.50
CA ARG A 264 -14.32 7.79 2.38
C ARG A 264 -12.86 7.37 2.49
N THR A 265 -12.01 8.30 2.91
CA THR A 265 -10.59 8.10 3.13
C THR A 265 -10.34 7.04 4.20
N ARG A 266 -10.99 7.18 5.37
CA ARG A 266 -10.93 6.18 6.45
C ARG A 266 -11.39 4.80 6.00
N GLN A 267 -12.45 4.77 5.20
CA GLN A 267 -12.97 3.52 4.67
C GLN A 267 -11.96 2.84 3.73
N LEU A 268 -11.33 3.60 2.83
CA LEU A 268 -10.29 3.08 1.93
C LEU A 268 -9.06 2.59 2.68
N LEU A 269 -8.64 3.27 3.75
CA LEU A 269 -7.56 2.79 4.63
C LEU A 269 -7.90 1.42 5.21
N ARG A 270 -9.08 1.28 5.82
CA ARG A 270 -9.52 -0.01 6.40
C ARG A 270 -9.62 -1.12 5.35
N LEU A 271 -10.06 -0.80 4.13
CA LEU A 271 -10.12 -1.77 3.03
C LEU A 271 -8.71 -2.18 2.55
N THR A 272 -7.79 -1.22 2.51
CA THR A 272 -6.38 -1.47 2.13
C THR A 272 -5.69 -2.31 3.19
N GLU A 273 -5.88 -1.98 4.46
CA GLU A 273 -5.37 -2.74 5.60
C GLU A 273 -5.87 -4.18 5.57
N ARG A 274 -7.19 -4.38 5.49
CA ARG A 274 -7.76 -5.74 5.40
C ARG A 274 -7.25 -6.50 4.19
N GLY A 275 -7.15 -5.85 3.03
CA GLY A 275 -6.61 -6.48 1.83
C GLY A 275 -5.14 -6.90 2.04
N ALA A 276 -4.32 -6.02 2.60
CA ALA A 276 -2.91 -6.28 2.86
C ALA A 276 -2.72 -7.46 3.81
N THR A 277 -3.38 -7.44 4.97
CA THR A 277 -3.23 -8.47 6.00
C THR A 277 -3.79 -9.81 5.56
N SER A 278 -4.97 -9.85 4.90
CA SER A 278 -5.50 -11.08 4.30
C SER A 278 -4.60 -11.64 3.19
N GLY A 279 -3.80 -10.79 2.55
CA GLY A 279 -2.80 -11.19 1.56
C GLY A 279 -1.46 -11.62 2.15
N GLY A 280 -1.29 -11.58 3.48
CA GLY A 280 -0.04 -11.91 4.17
C GLY A 280 1.00 -10.78 4.16
N ALA A 281 0.61 -9.54 3.88
CA ALA A 281 1.49 -8.37 3.91
C ALA A 281 1.29 -7.54 5.19
N GLU A 282 2.33 -6.81 5.57
CA GLU A 282 2.27 -5.78 6.60
C GLU A 282 1.52 -4.55 6.07
N PHE A 283 0.84 -3.84 6.96
CA PHE A 283 0.19 -2.57 6.63
C PHE A 283 0.82 -1.44 7.45
N LEU A 284 1.16 -0.34 6.77
CA LEU A 284 1.64 0.89 7.42
C LEU A 284 0.73 2.05 7.07
N ASP A 285 -0.01 2.56 8.05
CA ASP A 285 -0.80 3.78 7.90
C ASP A 285 0.12 5.00 7.83
N MET A 286 0.25 5.55 6.63
CA MET A 286 1.07 6.74 6.39
C MET A 286 0.37 8.03 6.85
N ASN A 287 -0.94 8.01 7.14
CA ASN A 287 -1.61 9.19 7.70
C ASN A 287 -1.12 9.51 9.11
N ALA A 288 -0.61 8.53 9.85
CA ALA A 288 0.04 8.78 11.14
C ALA A 288 1.32 9.63 11.04
N PHE A 289 1.84 9.87 9.82
CA PHE A 289 2.96 10.76 9.55
C PHE A 289 2.53 12.15 9.07
N THR A 290 1.24 12.37 8.81
CA THR A 290 0.74 13.60 8.19
C THR A 290 -0.45 14.20 8.93
N CYS A 291 -1.08 13.45 9.84
CA CYS A 291 -2.28 13.81 10.58
C CYS A 291 -2.19 13.32 12.03
N ILE A 292 -2.91 14.00 12.94
CA ILE A 292 -3.27 13.47 14.26
C ILE A 292 -4.79 13.32 14.25
N GLU A 293 -5.26 12.11 14.55
CA GLU A 293 -6.66 11.74 14.35
C GLU A 293 -7.06 12.06 12.90
N ASP A 294 -8.03 12.94 12.70
CA ASP A 294 -8.50 13.35 11.38
C ASP A 294 -7.93 14.70 10.92
N ARG A 295 -7.10 15.36 11.73
CA ARG A 295 -6.60 16.72 11.47
C ARG A 295 -5.19 16.68 10.89
N CYS A 296 -5.04 17.17 9.68
CA CYS A 296 -3.81 17.14 8.91
C CYS A 296 -3.32 18.59 8.68
N PRO A 297 -2.31 19.06 9.42
CA PRO A 297 -1.81 20.42 9.27
C PRO A 297 -1.12 20.62 7.91
N ILE A 298 -1.16 21.85 7.39
CA ILE A 298 -0.46 22.21 6.15
C ILE A 298 1.05 22.33 6.32
N VAL A 299 1.53 22.59 7.54
CA VAL A 299 2.94 22.70 7.89
C VAL A 299 3.22 21.87 9.12
N ALA A 300 4.29 21.09 9.12
CA ALA A 300 4.75 20.37 10.31
C ALA A 300 6.29 20.27 10.30
N GLY A 301 6.91 20.50 11.46
CA GLY A 301 8.37 20.44 11.63
C GLY A 301 9.15 21.42 10.74
N GLY A 302 8.52 22.54 10.35
CA GLY A 302 9.14 23.57 9.50
C GLY A 302 8.92 23.37 8.00
N SER A 303 8.26 22.29 7.57
CA SER A 303 8.00 22.07 6.15
C SER A 303 6.51 22.03 5.81
N TYR A 304 6.15 22.52 4.63
CA TYR A 304 4.84 22.28 4.05
C TYR A 304 4.65 20.78 3.82
N VAL A 305 3.56 20.23 4.33
CA VAL A 305 3.28 18.80 4.22
C VAL A 305 2.85 18.45 2.80
N PHE A 306 1.94 19.24 2.21
CA PHE A 306 1.30 18.94 0.93
C PHE A 306 1.65 19.97 -0.15
N ARG A 307 1.87 19.49 -1.37
CA ARG A 307 2.14 20.35 -2.54
C ARG A 307 0.93 20.65 -3.41
N ASP A 308 -0.11 19.82 -3.36
CA ASP A 308 -1.28 19.93 -4.24
C ASP A 308 -2.59 19.44 -3.62
N LYS A 309 -3.69 19.56 -4.39
CA LYS A 309 -5.03 19.08 -4.00
C LYS A 309 -5.13 17.58 -3.83
N TRP A 310 -4.28 16.81 -4.50
CA TRP A 310 -4.37 15.36 -4.57
C TRP A 310 -3.73 14.67 -3.35
N GLY A 311 -3.20 15.45 -2.42
CA GLY A 311 -2.52 14.91 -1.26
C GLY A 311 -1.14 14.37 -1.56
N HIS A 312 -0.48 14.87 -2.61
CA HIS A 312 0.95 14.61 -2.75
C HIS A 312 1.72 15.39 -1.69
N LEU A 313 2.71 14.73 -1.11
CA LEU A 313 3.66 15.39 -0.23
C LEU A 313 4.66 16.22 -1.02
N THR A 314 5.17 17.25 -0.36
CA THR A 314 6.38 17.93 -0.77
C THR A 314 7.58 16.97 -0.64
N ALA A 315 8.56 17.06 -1.54
CA ALA A 315 9.79 16.27 -1.41
C ALA A 315 10.58 16.65 -0.16
N THR A 316 10.49 17.91 0.27
CA THR A 316 11.06 18.43 1.51
C THR A 316 10.49 17.71 2.72
N TYR A 317 9.16 17.66 2.87
CA TYR A 317 8.53 16.95 3.99
C TYR A 317 8.81 15.44 3.95
N SER A 318 8.76 14.84 2.75
CA SER A 318 9.13 13.43 2.53
C SER A 318 10.54 13.10 3.03
N ARG A 319 11.52 14.00 2.81
CA ARG A 319 12.87 13.89 3.40
C ARG A 319 12.87 14.12 4.91
N GLN A 320 12.12 15.10 5.43
CA GLN A 320 12.06 15.41 6.86
C GLN A 320 11.63 14.20 7.70
N ILE A 321 10.56 13.51 7.29
CA ILE A 321 10.03 12.34 8.03
C ILE A 321 10.72 11.03 7.65
N SER A 322 11.66 11.07 6.70
CA SER A 322 12.25 9.89 6.08
C SER A 322 12.86 8.92 7.10
N ARG A 323 13.49 9.42 8.18
CA ARG A 323 14.07 8.56 9.22
C ARG A 323 12.98 7.75 9.91
N ALA A 324 11.87 8.37 10.27
CA ALA A 324 10.76 7.68 10.91
C ALA A 324 10.14 6.66 9.95
N PHE A 325 9.91 7.04 8.69
CA PHE A 325 9.36 6.14 7.68
C PHE A 325 10.28 4.94 7.39
N ALA A 326 11.55 5.18 7.07
CA ALA A 326 12.55 4.13 6.80
C ALA A 326 12.66 3.14 7.97
N THR A 327 12.57 3.65 9.21
CA THR A 327 12.60 2.79 10.40
C THR A 327 11.32 1.95 10.52
N SER A 328 10.14 2.52 10.23
CA SER A 328 8.87 1.80 10.31
C SER A 328 8.72 0.68 9.30
N ILE A 329 9.45 0.71 8.18
CA ILE A 329 9.50 -0.40 7.21
C ILE A 329 10.71 -1.32 7.38
N GLY A 330 11.60 -1.02 8.34
CA GLY A 330 12.84 -1.79 8.55
C GLY A 330 13.85 -1.64 7.41
N LEU A 331 13.97 -0.46 6.81
CA LEU A 331 14.96 -0.17 5.75
C LEU A 331 16.41 -0.08 6.26
N ARG A 332 16.63 -0.30 7.56
CA ARG A 332 17.96 -0.26 8.18
C ARG A 332 18.64 -1.62 8.04
N ARG A 333 19.95 -1.61 7.86
CA ARG A 333 20.78 -2.78 8.16
C ARG A 333 21.01 -2.89 9.66
#